data_AF-A0A2W4KZ94-F1
#
_entry.id   AF-A0A2W4KZ94-F1
#
_cell.length_a   1.000
_cell.length_b   1.000
_cell.length_c   1.000
_cell.angle_alpha   90.00
_cell.angle_beta   90.00
_cell.angle_gamma   90.00
#
_symmetry.space_group_name_H-M   'P 1'
#
loop_
_entity.id
_entity.type
_entity.pdbx_description
1 polymer ?
#
loop_
_entity_poly.entity_id
_entity_poly.type
_entity_poly.pdbx_seq_one_letter_code
_entity_poly.pdbx_strand_id
1 'polypeptide(L)'
;MAAWSSGATSTSDTTSHPITLPSGIQAGDLLIVVFSVDGNPTVTAPADWYKLGQASNGTAVTGAVFWKFAEGGDTLTLTTSSAEQSSH
;
A
#
# COMPACT_ATOMS: atom_id res chain seq x y z
N MET A 1 -6.15 21.24 1.46
CA MET A 1 -7.14 20.31 2.05
C MET A 1 -6.52 18.93 1.96
N ALA A 2 -6.44 18.16 3.04
CA ALA A 2 -5.86 16.82 2.97
C ALA A 2 -6.80 15.91 2.16
N ALA A 3 -6.32 15.36 1.06
CA ALA A 3 -7.07 14.41 0.24
C ALA A 3 -6.87 13.00 0.83
N TRP A 4 -7.98 12.31 1.10
CA TRP A 4 -7.98 10.93 1.57
C TRP A 4 -8.65 10.07 0.50
N SER A 5 -8.12 8.89 0.24
CA SER A 5 -8.78 7.88 -0.59
C SER A 5 -9.72 7.06 0.28
N SER A 6 -10.82 6.58 -0.30
CA SER A 6 -11.61 5.52 0.35
C SER A 6 -10.80 4.24 0.35
N GLY A 7 -10.71 3.57 1.50
CA GLY A 7 -10.06 2.27 1.57
C GLY A 7 -10.76 1.22 0.70
N ALA A 8 -10.01 0.26 0.19
CA ALA A 8 -10.44 -0.88 -0.60
C ALA A 8 -10.00 -2.20 0.08
N THR A 9 -10.69 -3.27 -0.25
CA THR A 9 -10.36 -4.63 0.21
C THR A 9 -10.39 -5.57 -0.97
N SER A 10 -9.29 -6.30 -1.17
CA SER A 10 -9.18 -7.37 -2.14
C SER A 10 -9.41 -8.70 -1.42
N THR A 11 -10.56 -9.34 -1.67
CA THR A 11 -10.90 -10.63 -1.06
C THR A 11 -10.35 -11.83 -1.83
N SER A 12 -9.56 -11.59 -2.88
CA SER A 12 -8.92 -12.62 -3.67
C SER A 12 -7.44 -12.71 -3.31
N ASP A 13 -6.91 -13.93 -3.23
CA ASP A 13 -5.49 -14.14 -3.00
C ASP A 13 -4.69 -13.78 -4.24
N THR A 14 -3.95 -12.67 -4.18
CA THR A 14 -3.06 -12.23 -5.26
C THR A 14 -1.72 -11.77 -4.70
N THR A 15 -0.71 -11.73 -5.57
CA THR A 15 0.59 -11.14 -5.23
C THR A 15 0.67 -9.65 -5.58
N SER A 16 -0.35 -9.10 -6.24
CA SER A 16 -0.35 -7.75 -6.82
C SER A 16 -1.58 -6.99 -6.36
N HIS A 17 -1.33 -5.85 -5.68
CA HIS A 17 -2.33 -5.07 -4.96
C HIS A 17 -2.31 -3.62 -5.46
N PRO A 18 -3.09 -3.26 -6.50
CA PRO A 18 -3.18 -1.89 -6.97
C PRO A 18 -3.88 -1.02 -5.92
N ILE A 19 -3.25 0.09 -5.54
CA ILE A 19 -3.74 1.01 -4.52
C ILE A 19 -4.37 2.22 -5.21
N THR A 20 -5.62 2.53 -4.88
CA THR A 20 -6.28 3.73 -5.41
C THR A 20 -5.82 4.95 -4.63
N LEU A 21 -5.07 5.83 -5.29
CA LEU A 21 -4.61 7.09 -4.71
C LEU A 21 -5.71 8.17 -4.79
N PRO A 22 -5.68 9.19 -3.90
CA PRO A 22 -6.63 10.29 -3.96
C PRO A 22 -6.55 11.03 -5.30
N SER A 23 -7.68 11.54 -5.78
CA SER A 23 -7.69 12.42 -6.95
C SER A 23 -7.15 13.81 -6.60
N GLY A 24 -6.53 14.48 -7.58
CA GLY A 24 -6.03 15.84 -7.40
C GLY A 24 -4.72 15.97 -6.62
N ILE A 25 -3.97 14.88 -6.45
CA ILE A 25 -2.59 14.92 -5.93
C ILE A 25 -1.73 15.86 -6.75
N GLN A 26 -0.97 16.72 -6.08
CA GLN A 26 -0.05 17.68 -6.67
C GLN A 26 1.39 17.30 -6.34
N ALA A 27 2.31 17.71 -7.21
CA ALA A 27 3.73 17.52 -6.94
C ALA A 27 4.13 18.17 -5.60
N GLY A 28 4.78 17.39 -4.74
CA GLY A 28 5.17 17.81 -3.39
C GLY A 28 4.19 17.42 -2.27
N ASP A 29 3.00 16.90 -2.59
CA ASP A 29 2.10 16.35 -1.58
C ASP A 29 2.70 15.12 -0.90
N LEU A 30 2.50 14.97 0.41
CA LEU A 30 2.89 13.76 1.12
C LEU A 30 1.81 12.69 0.96
N LEU A 31 2.16 11.58 0.31
CA LEU A 31 1.32 10.39 0.20
C LEU A 31 1.72 9.38 1.27
N ILE A 32 0.73 8.86 1.99
CA ILE A 32 0.90 7.80 2.99
C ILE A 32 -0.09 6.70 2.66
N VAL A 33 0.38 5.46 2.66
CA VAL A 33 -0.42 4.26 2.43
C VAL A 33 -0.25 3.31 3.60
N VAL A 34 -1.37 2.95 4.21
CA VAL A 34 -1.44 1.92 5.25
C VAL A 34 -2.04 0.69 4.59
N PHE A 35 -1.29 -0.41 4.60
CA PHE A 35 -1.64 -1.63 3.90
C PHE A 35 -1.62 -2.80 4.88
N SER A 36 -2.60 -3.68 4.80
CA SER A 36 -2.58 -4.95 5.52
C SER A 36 -2.98 -6.10 4.63
N VAL A 37 -2.43 -7.26 4.91
CA VAL A 37 -2.68 -8.53 4.23
C VAL A 37 -2.83 -9.63 5.26
N ASP A 38 -3.58 -10.67 4.93
CA ASP A 38 -3.46 -11.91 5.69
C ASP A 38 -2.08 -12.54 5.46
N GLY A 39 -1.78 -13.56 6.27
CA GLY A 39 -0.50 -14.23 6.21
C GLY A 39 0.68 -13.43 6.77
N ASN A 40 1.88 -13.88 6.39
CA ASN A 40 3.16 -13.26 6.73
C ASN A 40 4.07 -13.08 5.50
N PRO A 41 3.60 -12.41 4.44
CA PRO A 41 4.43 -12.13 3.29
C PRO A 41 5.43 -11.00 3.57
N THR A 42 6.46 -10.92 2.73
CA THR A 42 7.17 -9.66 2.53
C THR A 42 6.36 -8.77 1.60
N VAL A 43 6.07 -7.53 2.02
CA VAL A 43 5.39 -6.53 1.17
C VAL A 43 6.44 -5.63 0.53
N THR A 44 6.39 -5.39 -0.78
CA THR A 44 7.31 -4.48 -1.48
C THR A 44 6.53 -3.45 -2.29
N ALA A 45 7.19 -2.32 -2.56
CA ALA A 45 6.67 -1.24 -3.40
C ALA A 45 7.66 -0.95 -4.53
N PRO A 46 7.25 -0.23 -5.59
CA PRO A 46 8.16 0.28 -6.61
C PRO A 46 9.25 1.19 -5.99
N ALA A 47 10.36 1.38 -6.71
CA ALA A 47 11.56 2.06 -6.20
C ALA A 47 11.30 3.46 -5.63
N ASP A 48 10.28 4.16 -6.14
CA ASP A 48 9.99 5.55 -5.78
C ASP A 48 9.11 5.68 -4.52
N TRP A 49 8.79 4.57 -3.86
CA TRP A 49 8.04 4.51 -2.60
C TRP A 49 8.91 3.98 -1.46
N TYR A 50 8.89 4.69 -0.33
CA TYR A 50 9.67 4.32 0.85
C TYR A 50 8.81 3.54 1.85
N LYS A 51 9.31 2.39 2.31
CA LYS A 51 8.68 1.65 3.40
C LYS A 51 9.05 2.29 4.74
N LEU A 52 8.05 2.79 5.47
CA LEU A 52 8.24 3.27 6.84
C LEU A 52 8.43 2.12 7.81
N GLY A 53 7.68 1.03 7.61
CA GLY A 53 7.79 -0.18 8.42
C GLY A 53 6.86 -1.29 7.97
N GLN A 54 7.10 -2.49 8.49
CA GLN A 54 6.24 -3.66 8.36
C GLN A 54 6.30 -4.45 9.67
N ALA A 55 5.16 -4.97 10.12
CA ALA A 55 5.07 -5.85 11.27
C ALA A 55 4.01 -6.92 11.04
N SER A 56 4.24 -8.10 11.61
CA SER A 56 3.35 -9.26 11.46
C SER A 56 2.85 -9.71 12.82
N ASN A 57 1.56 -10.03 12.92
CA ASN A 57 0.98 -10.72 14.06
C ASN A 57 1.02 -12.22 13.79
N GLY A 58 2.15 -12.84 14.15
CA GLY A 58 2.42 -14.24 13.85
C GLY A 58 2.36 -14.50 12.35
N THR A 59 1.51 -15.46 11.95
CA THR A 59 1.27 -15.83 10.55
C THR A 59 -0.11 -15.42 10.05
N ALA A 60 -0.88 -14.65 10.84
CA ALA A 60 -2.27 -14.37 10.55
C ALA A 60 -2.47 -13.09 9.75
N VAL A 61 -1.70 -12.05 10.05
CA VAL A 61 -1.83 -10.75 9.40
C VAL A 61 -0.50 -10.01 9.42
N THR A 62 -0.22 -9.30 8.32
CA THR A 62 0.91 -8.39 8.19
C THR A 62 0.42 -6.99 7.85
N GLY A 63 0.90 -5.99 8.59
CA GLY A 63 0.69 -4.57 8.30
C GLY A 63 1.97 -3.93 7.79
N ALA A 64 1.86 -3.05 6.80
CA ALA A 64 2.96 -2.28 6.24
C ALA A 64 2.52 -0.83 5.98
N VAL A 65 3.46 0.10 6.14
CA VAL A 65 3.23 1.52 5.84
C VAL A 65 4.27 1.99 4.83
N PHE A 66 3.79 2.65 3.78
CA PHE A 66 4.61 3.24 2.73
C PHE A 66 4.31 4.73 2.60
N TRP A 67 5.29 5.49 2.13
CA TRP A 67 5.14 6.91 1.87
C TRP A 67 5.99 7.37 0.69
N LYS A 68 5.60 8.48 0.08
CA LYS A 68 6.44 9.26 -0.83
C LYS A 68 5.93 10.70 -0.96
N PHE A 69 6.75 11.56 -1.55
CA PHE A 69 6.28 12.84 -2.09
C PHE A 69 5.75 12.62 -3.50
N ALA A 70 4.56 13.15 -3.78
CA ALA A 70 3.89 13.04 -5.07
C ALA A 70 4.62 13.81 -6.17
N GLU A 71 4.48 13.34 -7.39
CA GLU A 71 4.92 14.00 -8.63
C GLU A 71 3.71 14.46 -9.48
N GLY A 72 2.48 14.10 -9.08
CA GLY A 72 1.21 14.56 -9.65
C GLY A 72 0.54 13.57 -10.61
N GLY A 73 1.25 12.52 -11.02
CA GLY A 73 0.76 11.42 -11.87
C GLY A 73 0.93 10.04 -11.22
N ASP A 74 1.02 10.02 -9.89
CA ASP A 74 1.51 8.87 -9.15
C ASP A 74 0.56 7.67 -9.24
N THR A 75 1.16 6.48 -9.27
CA THR A 75 0.44 5.21 -9.14
C THR A 75 1.18 4.33 -8.14
N LEU A 76 0.47 3.37 -7.56
CA LEU A 76 1.04 2.42 -6.63
C LEU A 76 0.41 1.05 -6.82
N THR A 77 1.27 0.05 -6.97
CA THR A 77 0.93 -1.36 -6.81
C THR A 77 1.88 -1.92 -5.78
N LEU A 78 1.34 -2.46 -4.68
CA LEU A 78 2.13 -3.19 -3.68
C LEU A 78 2.18 -4.67 -4.07
N THR A 79 3.32 -5.30 -3.83
CA THR A 79 3.54 -6.72 -4.14
C THR A 79 3.79 -7.51 -2.87
N THR A 80 3.17 -8.67 -2.75
CA THR A 80 3.44 -9.63 -1.67
C THR A 80 4.24 -10.83 -2.19
N SER A 81 5.11 -11.39 -1.35
CA SER A 81 5.90 -12.58 -1.70
C SER A 81 5.09 -13.88 -1.84
N SER A 82 3.84 -13.85 -1.40
CA SER A 82 2.83 -14.91 -1.52
C SER A 82 1.50 -14.28 -1.93
N ALA A 83 0.58 -15.08 -2.45
CA ALA A 83 -0.77 -14.63 -2.74
C ALA A 83 -1.52 -14.44 -1.42
N GLU A 84 -2.12 -13.26 -1.21
CA GLU A 84 -2.84 -12.90 0.02
C GLU A 84 -4.08 -12.07 -0.34
N GLN A 85 -5.07 -12.05 0.55
CA GLN A 85 -6.11 -11.03 0.61
C GLN A 85 -5.52 -9.74 1.19
N SER A 86 -6.05 -8.57 0.81
CA SER A 86 -5.51 -7.30 1.30
C SER A 86 -6.58 -6.26 1.63
N SER A 87 -6.23 -5.29 2.47
CA SER A 87 -7.01 -4.08 2.74
C SER A 87 -6.09 -2.87 2.82
N HIS A 88 -6.51 -1.74 2.24
CA HIS A 88 -5.69 -0.54 2.09
C HIS A 88 -6.51 0.70 1.80
#